data_AF-A0A1C3WZE4-F1
#
_entry.id   AF-A0A1C3WZE4-F1
#
_cell.length_a   1.000
_cell.length_b   1.000
_cell.length_c   1.000
_cell.angle_alpha   90.00
_cell.angle_beta   90.00
_cell.angle_gamma   90.00
#
_symmetry.space_group_name_H-M   'P 1'
#
loop_
_entity.id
_entity.type
_entity.pdbx_description
1 polymer ?
#
loop_
_entity_poly.entity_id
_entity_poly.type
_entity_poly.pdbx_seq_one_letter_code
_entity_poly.pdbx_strand_id
1 'polypeptide(L)'
;MEDRRRGRAIGLIWSVKSGSPSTCSLVPCKAILRRCAQRYSFGKLSSDEARRIGKAIARIFEFLMPRQGFYPRGGGPRWCADRPYHVALEDRYTREHWDEICALCKLNSLPFNATGEVIKSDGVWKVYEFTWQMDAILLWNRFEGRWLRGTEFHYPQRPENLPVLKPLENWPKSNPRNLR
;
A
#
# COMPACT_ATOMS: atom_id res chain seq x y z
N MET A 1 -22.31 -46.58 29.74
CA MET A 1 -21.35 -47.08 28.73
C MET A 1 -21.30 -46.06 27.62
N GLU A 2 -20.23 -45.29 27.58
CA GLU A 2 -20.08 -44.05 26.83
C GLU A 2 -19.44 -44.35 25.47
N ASP A 3 -20.17 -44.14 24.37
CA ASP A 3 -19.65 -44.35 23.02
C ASP A 3 -19.33 -43.01 22.34
N ARG A 4 -18.03 -42.72 22.25
CA ARG A 4 -17.43 -41.59 21.54
C ARG A 4 -17.56 -41.79 20.03
N ARG A 5 -18.45 -41.04 19.36
CA ARG A 5 -18.35 -40.84 17.91
C ARG A 5 -17.85 -39.43 17.57
N ARG A 6 -16.59 -39.42 17.15
CA ARG A 6 -15.80 -38.28 16.66
C ARG A 6 -16.51 -37.60 15.48
N GLY A 7 -16.90 -36.34 15.65
CA GLY A 7 -17.31 -35.50 14.53
C GLY A 7 -16.11 -35.24 13.60
N ARG A 8 -16.22 -35.64 12.33
CA ARG A 8 -15.32 -35.15 11.28
C ARG A 8 -15.68 -33.69 11.00
N ALA A 9 -14.68 -32.82 11.08
CA ALA A 9 -14.79 -31.43 10.66
C ALA A 9 -15.07 -31.38 9.15
N ILE A 10 -16.34 -31.20 8.80
CA ILE A 10 -16.75 -30.77 7.46
C ILE A 10 -16.31 -29.31 7.36
N GLY A 11 -15.47 -29.01 6.37
CA GLY A 11 -14.84 -27.71 6.20
C GLY A 11 -15.87 -26.58 6.20
N LEU A 12 -15.54 -25.49 6.89
CA LEU A 12 -16.28 -24.23 6.81
C LEU A 12 -16.21 -23.69 5.37
N ILE A 13 -17.20 -24.08 4.57
CA ILE A 13 -17.55 -23.45 3.30
C ILE A 13 -18.46 -22.28 3.67
N TRP A 14 -17.96 -21.05 3.50
CA TRP A 14 -18.83 -19.89 3.49
C TRP A 14 -19.57 -19.87 2.15
N SER A 15 -20.87 -20.15 2.18
CA SER A 15 -21.78 -19.97 1.05
C SER A 15 -22.46 -18.62 1.19
N VAL A 16 -22.07 -17.64 0.38
CA VAL A 16 -22.86 -16.45 0.14
C VAL A 16 -23.68 -16.74 -1.10
N LYS A 17 -24.98 -17.03 -0.94
CA LYS A 17 -25.91 -17.07 -2.08
C LYS A 17 -26.15 -15.63 -2.56
N SER A 18 -25.34 -15.14 -3.48
CA SER A 18 -25.76 -14.10 -4.42
C SER A 18 -26.29 -14.79 -5.69
N GLY A 19 -27.53 -14.48 -6.06
CA GLY A 19 -28.19 -15.05 -7.22
C GLY A 19 -27.62 -14.48 -8.52
N SER A 20 -26.52 -15.06 -9.02
CA SER A 20 -26.09 -14.98 -10.43
C SER A 20 -24.83 -15.84 -10.64
N PRO A 21 -24.72 -16.61 -11.74
CA PRO A 21 -23.63 -17.56 -11.94
C PRO A 21 -22.42 -16.87 -12.56
N SER A 22 -21.52 -16.34 -11.72
CA SER A 22 -20.24 -15.78 -12.17
C SER A 22 -19.09 -16.40 -11.37
N THR A 23 -18.39 -17.30 -12.05
CA THR A 23 -17.08 -17.92 -11.78
C THR A 23 -16.32 -17.40 -10.55
N CYS A 24 -16.25 -18.21 -9.48
CA CYS A 24 -15.34 -17.97 -8.36
C CYS A 24 -13.91 -18.37 -8.74
N SER A 25 -13.00 -17.40 -8.88
CA SER A 25 -11.57 -17.69 -8.97
C SER A 25 -11.04 -18.12 -7.60
N LEU A 26 -10.60 -19.38 -7.51
CA LEU A 26 -9.92 -19.95 -6.34
C LEU A 26 -8.47 -19.44 -6.29
N VAL A 27 -8.17 -18.51 -5.39
CA VAL A 27 -6.77 -18.21 -5.02
C VAL A 27 -6.29 -19.34 -4.09
N PRO A 28 -5.17 -20.03 -4.37
CA PRO A 28 -4.71 -21.14 -3.56
C PRO A 28 -4.10 -20.64 -2.24
N CYS A 29 -4.94 -20.26 -1.27
CA CYS A 29 -4.52 -19.86 0.08
C CYS A 29 -4.16 -21.03 1.01
N LYS A 30 -4.27 -22.29 0.56
CA LYS A 30 -4.19 -23.48 1.43
C LYS A 30 -2.83 -23.64 2.13
N ALA A 31 -1.71 -23.31 1.50
CA ALA A 31 -0.38 -23.54 2.08
C ALA A 31 0.02 -22.48 3.12
N ILE A 32 -0.29 -21.21 2.87
CA ILE A 32 0.04 -20.10 3.79
C ILE A 32 -0.85 -20.16 5.04
N LEU A 33 -2.16 -20.39 4.87
CA LEU A 33 -3.10 -20.48 5.99
C LEU A 33 -2.75 -21.63 6.95
N ARG A 34 -2.30 -22.78 6.43
CA ARG A 34 -1.96 -23.94 7.26
C ARG A 34 -0.71 -23.71 8.12
N ARG A 35 0.24 -22.91 7.64
CA ARG A 35 1.46 -22.53 8.40
C ARG A 35 1.19 -21.43 9.43
N CYS A 36 0.28 -20.50 9.15
CA CYS A 36 -0.16 -19.47 10.09
C CYS A 36 -1.07 -20.03 11.19
N ALA A 37 -1.97 -20.95 10.86
CA ALA A 37 -2.91 -21.57 11.82
C ALA A 37 -2.21 -22.44 12.89
N GLN A 38 -1.02 -22.98 12.60
CA GLN A 38 -0.22 -23.74 13.57
C GLN A 38 0.59 -22.85 14.54
N ARG A 39 0.83 -21.58 14.19
CA ARG A 39 1.61 -20.64 15.04
C ARG A 39 0.75 -19.65 15.82
N TYR A 40 -0.47 -19.38 15.34
CA TYR A 40 -1.39 -18.46 15.99
C TYR A 40 -2.70 -19.19 16.25
N SER A 41 -2.85 -19.70 17.48
CA SER A 41 -4.14 -20.08 18.04
C SER A 41 -4.93 -18.80 18.34
N PHE A 42 -5.49 -18.19 17.30
CA PHE A 42 -6.48 -17.13 17.50
C PHE A 42 -7.66 -17.74 18.26
N GLY A 43 -8.00 -17.18 19.42
CA GLY A 43 -9.24 -17.51 20.11
C GLY A 43 -10.46 -17.33 19.21
N LYS A 44 -11.61 -17.86 19.60
CA LYS A 44 -12.87 -17.62 18.87
C LYS A 44 -13.13 -16.11 18.87
N LEU A 45 -13.13 -15.49 17.69
CA LEU A 45 -13.53 -14.10 17.52
C LEU A 45 -15.00 -13.95 17.96
N SER A 46 -15.30 -12.88 18.68
CA SER A 46 -16.68 -12.47 18.89
C SER A 46 -17.33 -12.08 17.54
N SER A 47 -18.66 -12.12 17.48
CA SER A 47 -19.41 -11.69 16.29
C SER A 47 -19.03 -10.27 15.84
N ASP A 48 -18.83 -9.35 16.77
CA ASP A 48 -18.45 -7.97 16.46
C ASP A 48 -17.01 -7.79 15.98
N GLU A 49 -16.07 -8.60 16.47
CA GLU A 49 -14.70 -8.63 15.93
C GLU A 49 -14.70 -9.22 14.52
N ALA A 50 -15.41 -10.33 14.30
CA ALA A 50 -15.56 -10.92 12.98
C ALA A 50 -16.21 -9.95 11.98
N ARG A 51 -17.24 -9.20 12.41
CA ARG A 51 -17.89 -8.16 11.60
C ARG A 51 -16.95 -7.00 11.26
N ARG A 52 -16.15 -6.52 12.22
CA ARG A 52 -15.15 -5.46 11.99
C ARG A 52 -14.07 -5.90 11.02
N ILE A 53 -13.54 -7.11 11.20
CA ILE A 53 -12.54 -7.71 10.31
C ILE A 53 -13.16 -7.95 8.93
N GLY A 54 -14.38 -8.48 8.84
CA GLY A 54 -15.07 -8.70 7.56
C GLY A 54 -15.29 -7.41 6.77
N LYS A 55 -15.68 -6.32 7.43
CA LYS A 55 -15.76 -4.98 6.80
C LYS A 55 -14.40 -4.48 6.32
N ALA A 56 -13.34 -4.70 7.11
CA ALA A 56 -11.98 -4.31 6.70
C ALA A 56 -11.50 -5.14 5.48
N ILE A 57 -11.75 -6.45 5.49
CA ILE A 57 -11.39 -7.36 4.40
C ILE A 57 -12.16 -7.05 3.12
N ALA A 58 -13.45 -6.76 3.21
CA ALA A 58 -14.27 -6.42 2.04
C ALA A 58 -13.73 -5.20 1.28
N ARG A 59 -13.12 -4.24 1.99
CA ARG A 59 -12.49 -3.07 1.39
C ARG A 59 -11.09 -3.33 0.82
N ILE A 60 -10.46 -4.48 1.11
CA ILE A 60 -9.14 -4.83 0.55
C ILE A 60 -9.17 -4.78 -0.98
N PHE A 61 -10.25 -5.22 -1.62
CA PHE A 61 -10.38 -5.13 -3.08
C PHE A 61 -10.33 -3.69 -3.61
N GLU A 62 -10.87 -2.71 -2.87
CA GLU A 62 -10.77 -1.29 -3.22
C GLU A 62 -9.31 -0.77 -3.15
N PHE A 63 -8.48 -1.37 -2.29
CA PHE A 63 -7.05 -1.06 -2.19
C PHE A 63 -6.19 -1.84 -3.20
N LEU A 64 -6.67 -3.00 -3.65
CA LEU A 64 -5.99 -3.84 -4.64
C LEU A 64 -6.33 -3.47 -6.09
N MET A 65 -7.43 -2.75 -6.32
CA MET A 65 -7.80 -2.30 -7.66
C MET A 65 -6.86 -1.16 -8.13
N PRO A 66 -6.19 -1.32 -9.30
CA PRO A 66 -5.39 -0.25 -9.87
C PRO A 66 -6.25 0.99 -10.13
N ARG A 67 -5.88 2.12 -9.52
CA ARG A 67 -6.52 3.40 -9.81
C ARG A 67 -6.18 3.87 -11.22
N GLN A 68 -7.19 4.42 -11.91
CA GLN A 68 -7.02 4.92 -13.28
C GLN A 68 -5.92 6.00 -13.33
N GLY A 69 -5.08 5.95 -14.36
CA GLY A 69 -3.97 6.89 -14.57
C GLY A 69 -2.66 6.53 -13.84
N PHE A 70 -2.72 5.71 -12.77
CA PHE A 70 -1.55 5.37 -11.95
C PHE A 70 -0.97 4.00 -12.34
N TYR A 71 -0.34 3.93 -13.51
CA TYR A 71 0.19 2.66 -14.01
C TYR A 71 1.44 2.23 -13.25
N PRO A 72 1.61 0.94 -12.94
CA PRO A 72 2.88 0.44 -12.43
C PRO A 72 3.96 0.72 -13.47
N ARG A 73 5.17 1.00 -12.98
CA ARG A 73 6.36 1.05 -13.81
C ARG A 73 6.68 -0.32 -14.40
N GLY A 74 6.28 -1.37 -13.69
CA GLY A 74 6.57 -2.77 -13.99
C GLY A 74 7.86 -3.24 -13.32
N GLY A 75 8.18 -4.52 -13.51
CA GLY A 75 9.49 -5.08 -13.17
C GLY A 75 10.48 -4.98 -14.33
N GLY A 76 11.76 -5.21 -14.06
CA GLY A 76 12.79 -5.31 -15.09
C GLY A 76 14.19 -5.50 -14.47
N PRO A 77 15.25 -5.61 -15.27
CA PRO A 77 16.61 -5.77 -14.74
C PRO A 77 17.01 -4.65 -13.78
N ARG A 78 16.46 -3.45 -13.98
CA ARG A 78 16.70 -2.25 -13.17
C ARG A 78 15.71 -2.09 -12.00
N TRP A 79 14.49 -2.64 -12.09
CA TRP A 79 13.40 -2.35 -11.15
C TRP A 79 12.92 -3.59 -10.43
N CYS A 80 12.79 -3.48 -9.10
CA CYS A 80 12.29 -4.58 -8.29
C CYS A 80 10.84 -4.92 -8.65
N ALA A 81 10.58 -6.19 -9.00
CA ALA A 81 9.24 -6.65 -9.35
C ALA A 81 8.25 -6.52 -8.18
N ASP A 82 8.73 -6.64 -6.93
CA ASP A 82 7.93 -6.51 -5.71
C ASP A 82 7.61 -5.05 -5.33
N ARG A 83 8.27 -4.08 -5.99
CA ARG A 83 8.07 -2.64 -5.79
C ARG A 83 7.82 -1.93 -7.12
N PRO A 84 6.69 -2.22 -7.79
CA PRO A 84 6.47 -1.79 -9.16
C PRO A 84 6.10 -0.30 -9.29
N TYR A 85 5.79 0.40 -8.19
CA TYR A 85 5.35 1.80 -8.24
C TYR A 85 6.50 2.74 -7.89
N HIS A 86 6.65 3.80 -8.68
CA HIS A 86 7.79 4.71 -8.54
C HIS A 86 7.35 6.16 -8.64
N VAL A 87 7.89 6.98 -7.73
CA VAL A 87 7.66 8.43 -7.69
C VAL A 87 9.02 9.11 -7.65
N ALA A 88 9.19 10.13 -8.48
CA ALA A 88 10.38 10.97 -8.45
C ALA A 88 10.07 12.27 -7.70
N LEU A 89 10.95 12.64 -6.76
CA LEU A 89 10.91 13.93 -6.06
C LEU A 89 12.08 14.78 -6.52
N GLU A 90 11.88 16.09 -6.60
CA GLU A 90 12.95 17.02 -6.95
C GLU A 90 14.01 17.03 -5.85
N ASP A 91 15.28 16.89 -6.21
CA ASP A 91 16.39 16.75 -5.27
C ASP A 91 16.55 17.99 -4.40
N ARG A 92 16.38 19.19 -4.98
CA ARG A 92 16.48 20.45 -4.24
C ARG A 92 15.40 20.53 -3.16
N TYR A 93 14.14 20.36 -3.54
CA TYR A 93 13.01 20.33 -2.61
C TYR A 93 13.22 19.27 -1.51
N THR A 94 13.64 18.07 -1.90
CA THR A 94 13.84 16.96 -0.96
C THR A 94 14.93 17.27 0.07
N ARG A 95 16.01 17.97 -0.31
CA ARG A 95 17.07 18.37 0.62
C ARG A 95 16.61 19.47 1.58
N GLU A 96 15.89 20.46 1.06
CA GLU A 96 15.37 21.59 1.85
C GLU A 96 14.30 21.13 2.86
N HIS A 97 13.53 20.08 2.54
CA HIS A 97 12.42 19.57 3.35
C HIS A 97 12.66 18.17 3.93
N TRP A 98 13.91 17.70 3.98
CA TRP A 98 14.24 16.31 4.33
C TRP A 98 13.62 15.86 5.67
N ASP A 99 13.78 16.67 6.71
CA ASP A 99 13.30 16.35 8.05
C ASP A 99 11.76 16.28 8.11
N GLU A 100 11.08 17.20 7.42
CA GLU A 100 9.63 17.23 7.33
C GLU A 100 9.10 16.00 6.58
N ILE A 101 9.70 15.67 5.43
CA ILE A 101 9.34 14.50 4.63
C ILE A 101 9.53 13.23 5.47
N CYS A 102 10.68 13.09 6.13
CA CYS A 102 10.97 11.95 6.99
C CYS A 102 9.97 11.81 8.15
N ALA A 103 9.63 12.92 8.81
CA ALA A 103 8.66 12.92 9.90
C ALA A 103 7.25 12.56 9.42
N LEU A 104 6.79 13.15 8.30
CA LEU A 104 5.49 12.86 7.69
C LEU A 104 5.37 11.40 7.26
N CYS A 105 6.38 10.87 6.57
CA CYS A 105 6.39 9.48 6.11
C CYS A 105 6.35 8.51 7.30
N LYS A 106 7.15 8.75 8.36
CA LYS A 106 7.13 7.93 9.58
C LYS A 106 5.77 7.97 10.28
N LEU A 107 5.19 9.16 10.48
CA LEU A 107 3.90 9.33 11.14
C LEU A 107 2.77 8.59 10.40
N ASN A 108 2.84 8.57 9.06
CA ASN A 108 1.83 7.96 8.21
C ASN A 108 2.18 6.53 7.79
N SER A 109 3.29 5.97 8.29
CA SER A 109 3.78 4.64 7.89
C SER A 109 3.96 4.48 6.37
N LEU A 110 4.33 5.56 5.68
CA LEU A 110 4.66 5.54 4.27
C LEU A 110 6.12 5.08 4.09
N PRO A 111 6.39 4.08 3.25
CA PRO A 111 7.76 3.70 2.91
C PRO A 111 8.44 4.84 2.13
N PHE A 112 9.66 5.19 2.50
CA PHE A 112 10.45 6.22 1.83
C PHE A 112 11.77 5.64 1.33
N ASN A 113 11.65 4.65 0.44
CA ASN A 113 12.78 3.85 -0.03
C ASN A 113 13.37 4.46 -1.30
N ALA A 114 14.58 5.00 -1.21
CA ALA A 114 15.29 5.51 -2.37
C ALA A 114 15.87 4.36 -3.19
N THR A 115 15.72 4.44 -4.51
CA THR A 115 16.33 3.49 -5.46
C THR A 115 17.80 3.80 -5.75
N GLY A 116 18.26 5.02 -5.42
CA GLY A 116 19.56 5.55 -5.83
C GLY A 116 19.58 6.14 -7.24
N GLU A 117 18.51 5.97 -8.00
CA GLU A 117 18.41 6.45 -9.39
C GLU A 117 18.11 7.95 -9.43
N VAL A 118 18.78 8.62 -10.37
CA VAL A 118 18.72 10.06 -10.57
C VAL A 118 18.38 10.38 -12.03
N ILE A 119 17.30 11.11 -12.24
CA ILE A 119 16.85 11.55 -13.57
C ILE A 119 17.19 13.03 -13.73
N LYS A 120 17.93 13.36 -14.79
CA LYS A 120 18.28 14.74 -15.17
C LYS A 120 17.39 15.19 -16.32
N SER A 121 16.18 15.63 -16.00
CA SER A 121 15.19 16.10 -16.98
C SER A 121 14.50 17.31 -16.37
N ASP A 122 14.84 18.51 -16.87
CA ASP A 122 14.40 19.80 -16.32
C ASP A 122 14.53 19.87 -14.79
N GLY A 123 15.73 19.56 -14.29
CA GLY A 123 16.04 19.44 -12.87
C GLY A 123 16.73 18.11 -12.52
N VAL A 124 17.02 17.93 -11.24
CA VAL A 124 17.57 16.68 -10.70
C VAL A 124 16.50 16.01 -9.88
N TRP A 125 16.08 14.82 -10.30
CA TRP A 125 14.99 14.08 -9.68
C TRP A 125 15.49 12.77 -9.08
N LYS A 126 15.16 12.49 -7.82
CA LYS A 126 15.50 11.24 -7.12
C LYS A 126 14.30 10.32 -7.09
N VAL A 127 14.54 9.04 -7.42
CA VAL A 127 13.46 8.05 -7.58
C VAL A 127 13.28 7.20 -6.33
N TYR A 128 12.03 7.08 -5.90
CA TYR A 128 11.59 6.28 -4.76
C TYR A 128 10.66 5.15 -5.22
N GLU A 129 10.74 3.99 -4.56
CA GLU A 129 10.00 2.78 -4.94
C GLU A 129 9.03 2.28 -3.85
N PHE A 130 7.90 1.72 -4.29
CA PHE A 130 6.77 1.37 -3.46
C PHE A 130 6.17 0.03 -3.88
N THR A 131 5.82 -0.79 -2.89
CA THR A 131 5.03 -2.03 -3.09
C THR A 131 3.57 -1.72 -3.38
N TRP A 132 2.97 -0.79 -2.63
CA TRP A 132 1.56 -0.47 -2.73
C TRP A 132 1.32 0.81 -3.53
N GLN A 133 0.35 0.76 -4.45
CA GLN A 133 0.00 1.90 -5.29
C GLN A 133 -0.45 3.10 -4.44
N MET A 134 -1.23 2.86 -3.39
CA MET A 134 -1.76 3.93 -2.53
C MET A 134 -0.66 4.71 -1.82
N ASP A 135 0.37 4.04 -1.33
CA ASP A 135 1.50 4.70 -0.65
C ASP A 135 2.23 5.64 -1.62
N ALA A 136 2.45 5.16 -2.86
CA ALA A 136 3.04 5.95 -3.92
C ALA A 136 2.17 7.17 -4.28
N ILE A 137 0.85 6.99 -4.41
CA ILE A 137 -0.09 8.10 -4.72
C ILE A 137 -0.08 9.14 -3.58
N LEU A 138 -0.04 8.71 -2.33
CA LEU A 138 -0.01 9.61 -1.18
C LEU A 138 1.27 10.44 -1.14
N LEU A 139 2.43 9.82 -1.39
CA LEU A 139 3.70 10.52 -1.52
C LEU A 139 3.66 11.51 -2.70
N TRP A 140 3.25 11.03 -3.88
CA TRP A 140 3.12 11.81 -5.11
C TRP A 140 2.27 13.06 -4.89
N ASN A 141 1.08 12.90 -4.31
CA ASN A 141 0.14 14.00 -4.09
C ASN A 141 0.64 14.99 -3.02
N ARG A 142 1.35 14.52 -1.98
CA ARG A 142 1.79 15.37 -0.88
C ARG A 142 3.00 16.23 -1.23
N PHE A 143 3.95 15.67 -1.97
CA PHE A 143 5.27 16.29 -2.21
C PHE A 143 5.48 16.68 -3.68
N GLU A 144 4.38 16.93 -4.40
CA GLU A 144 4.39 17.36 -5.82
C GLU A 144 5.24 16.46 -6.74
N GLY A 145 5.23 15.16 -6.43
CA GLY A 145 6.08 14.19 -7.12
C GLY A 145 5.72 14.03 -8.60
N ARG A 146 6.64 13.42 -9.35
CA ARG A 146 6.38 12.96 -10.71
C ARG A 146 6.16 11.46 -10.70
N TRP A 147 5.04 11.01 -11.27
CA TRP A 147 4.79 9.60 -11.41
C TRP A 147 5.67 9.03 -12.51
N LEU A 148 6.25 7.84 -12.31
CA LEU A 148 7.11 7.19 -13.30
C LEU A 148 6.44 5.96 -13.90
N ARG A 149 6.39 5.90 -15.24
CA ARG A 149 6.04 4.69 -16.00
C ARG A 149 7.16 4.44 -17.01
N GLY A 150 7.74 3.24 -17.02
CA GLY A 150 8.95 2.99 -17.80
C GLY A 150 10.07 3.97 -17.43
N THR A 151 10.47 4.85 -18.34
CA THR A 151 11.47 5.90 -18.08
C THR A 151 10.90 7.32 -18.10
N GLU A 152 9.59 7.45 -18.25
CA GLU A 152 8.93 8.71 -18.55
C GLU A 152 8.15 9.25 -17.35
N PHE A 153 8.12 10.57 -17.23
CA PHE A 153 7.27 11.26 -16.26
C PHE A 153 5.83 11.29 -16.75
N HIS A 154 4.92 10.96 -15.86
CA HIS A 154 3.49 11.01 -16.07
C HIS A 154 2.82 11.91 -15.03
N TYR A 155 1.70 12.49 -15.44
CA TYR A 155 0.92 13.45 -14.67
C TYR A 155 -0.52 12.95 -14.53
N PRO A 156 -0.74 11.92 -13.70
CA PRO A 156 -2.08 11.39 -13.47
C PRO A 156 -2.96 12.44 -12.78
N GLN A 157 -4.26 12.40 -13.05
CA GLN A 157 -5.22 13.23 -12.36
C GLN A 157 -5.34 12.79 -10.90
N ARG A 158 -5.43 13.75 -9.97
CA ARG A 158 -5.63 13.47 -8.55
C ARG A 158 -6.98 12.76 -8.34
N PRO A 159 -7.02 11.59 -7.67
CA PRO A 159 -8.27 10.94 -7.32
C PRO A 159 -9.12 11.81 -6.38
N GLU A 160 -10.43 11.89 -6.62
CA GLU A 160 -11.36 12.71 -5.81
C GLU A 160 -11.38 12.28 -4.33
N ASN A 161 -11.46 10.97 -4.09
CA ASN A 161 -11.56 10.38 -2.75
C ASN A 161 -10.20 9.96 -2.19
N LEU A 162 -9.17 10.79 -2.35
CA LEU A 162 -7.83 10.48 -1.83
C LEU A 162 -7.78 10.73 -0.32
N PRO A 163 -7.38 9.74 0.51
CA PRO A 163 -7.21 9.97 1.94
C PRO A 163 -6.11 11.00 2.18
N VAL A 164 -6.32 11.85 3.19
CA VAL A 164 -5.37 12.89 3.56
C VAL A 164 -4.39 12.32 4.60
N LEU A 165 -3.10 12.59 4.41
CA LEU A 165 -2.08 12.22 5.39
C LEU A 165 -2.30 12.98 6.69
N LYS A 166 -2.04 12.32 7.81
CA LYS A 166 -2.02 12.95 9.12
C LYS A 166 -1.00 14.10 9.08
N PRO A 167 -1.42 15.34 9.40
CA PRO A 167 -0.51 16.46 9.44
C PRO A 167 0.45 16.32 10.62
N LEU A 168 1.62 16.93 10.53
CA LEU A 168 2.49 17.10 11.69
C LEU A 168 1.93 18.22 12.56
N GLU A 169 1.28 17.85 13.66
CA GLU A 169 0.78 18.80 14.65
C GLU A 169 1.95 19.43 15.40
N ASN A 170 1.96 20.76 15.55
CA ASN A 170 3.02 21.54 16.20
C ASN A 170 4.43 21.42 15.60
N TRP A 171 4.56 21.05 14.32
CA TRP A 171 5.86 21.05 13.65
C TRP A 171 6.44 22.47 13.58
N PRO A 172 7.70 22.70 13.99
CA PRO A 172 8.32 24.00 13.84
C PRO A 172 8.35 24.34 12.35
N LYS A 173 7.66 25.43 11.97
CA LYS A 173 7.72 25.92 10.60
C LYS A 173 9.18 26.15 10.24
N SER A 174 9.64 25.54 9.16
CA SER A 174 11.00 25.71 8.65
C SER A 174 11.28 27.21 8.48
N ASN A 175 12.16 27.76 9.32
CA ASN A 175 12.57 29.15 9.21
C ASN A 175 13.75 29.21 8.24
N PRO A 176 13.64 29.88 7.08
CA PRO A 176 14.71 29.91 6.07
C PRO A 176 16.02 30.54 6.59
N ARG A 177 16.02 31.14 7.79
CA ARG A 177 17.22 31.68 8.46
C ARG A 177 18.12 30.62 9.13
N ASN A 178 17.63 29.39 9.34
CA ASN A 178 18.37 28.32 10.02
C ASN A 178 19.18 27.41 9.07
N LEU A 179 19.19 27.69 7.76
CA LEU A 179 19.92 26.93 6.74
C LEU A 179 21.26 27.62 6.34
N ARG A 180 21.91 28.31 7.28
CA ARG A 180 23.23 28.94 7.05
C ARG A 180 24.37 28.02 7.44
#